data_AF-A0A8T4HFP8-F1
#
_entry.id   AF-A0A8T4HFP8-F1
#
_cell.length_a   1.000
_cell.length_b   1.000
_cell.length_c   1.000
_cell.angle_alpha   90.00
_cell.angle_beta   90.00
_cell.angle_gamma   90.00
#
_symmetry.space_group_name_H-M   'P 1'
#
loop_
_entity.id
_entity.type
_entity.pdbx_description
1 polymer ?
#
loop_
_entity_poly.entity_id
_entity_poly.type
_entity_poly.pdbx_seq_one_letter_code
_entity_poly.pdbx_strand_id
1 'polypeptide(L)'
;MKNIQRNQAQLKQDFAWIERISWLLDNKFQLPGTSFRFGLDPLLNLIPFAGKAVSFVTSLVMILIMWRHGVSRKAILLMLINILIDAITGAIPLFGNIFDFFHKANQKNMVLLREYYFEERHQGKGNGILLAMAISLLLLCAAMIYLLWMISSWIWGFIT
;
A
#
# COMPACT_ATOMS: atom_id res chain seq x y z
N MET A 1 3.27 32.65 -13.61
CA MET A 1 4.62 32.03 -13.74
C MET A 1 5.36 31.85 -12.40
N LYS A 2 5.32 32.80 -11.45
CA LYS A 2 5.94 32.67 -10.10
C LYS A 2 5.46 31.48 -9.24
N ASN A 3 4.20 31.05 -9.38
CA ASN A 3 3.64 29.95 -8.57
C ASN A 3 4.17 28.56 -8.97
N ILE A 4 4.51 28.34 -10.24
CA ILE A 4 5.04 27.06 -10.73
C ILE A 4 6.48 26.84 -10.25
N GLN A 5 7.30 27.90 -10.20
CA GLN A 5 8.66 27.83 -9.68
C GLN A 5 8.72 27.68 -8.15
N ARG A 6 7.77 28.26 -7.41
CA ARG A 6 7.62 28.02 -5.95
C ARG A 6 7.25 26.57 -5.64
N ASN A 7 6.31 25.99 -6.39
CA ASN A 7 5.95 24.58 -6.25
C ASN A 7 7.13 23.65 -6.58
N GLN A 8 7.92 23.94 -7.63
CA GLN A 8 9.10 23.13 -8.00
C GLN A 8 10.20 23.15 -6.90
N ALA A 9 10.38 24.27 -6.21
CA ALA A 9 11.35 24.38 -5.11
C ALA A 9 10.87 23.66 -3.83
N GLN A 10 9.58 23.74 -3.50
CA GLN A 10 8.98 22.97 -2.41
C GLN A 10 8.95 21.46 -2.71
N LEU A 11 8.59 21.06 -3.93
CA LEU A 11 8.63 19.67 -4.38
C LEU A 11 10.04 19.07 -4.30
N LYS A 12 11.10 19.82 -4.64
CA LYS A 12 12.49 19.37 -4.45
C LYS A 12 12.87 19.21 -2.98
N GLN A 13 12.38 20.09 -2.09
CA GLN A 13 12.61 19.96 -0.65
C GLN A 13 11.85 18.78 -0.04
N ASP A 14 10.61 18.53 -0.48
CA ASP A 14 9.82 17.38 -0.05
C ASP A 14 10.43 16.06 -0.57
N PHE A 15 10.98 16.04 -1.78
CA PHE A 15 11.71 14.88 -2.31
C PHE A 15 13.03 14.60 -1.56
N ALA A 16 13.80 15.62 -1.18
CA ALA A 16 15.04 15.45 -0.41
C ALA A 16 14.80 14.85 0.99
N TRP A 17 13.62 15.10 1.56
CA TRP A 17 13.18 14.49 2.81
C TRP A 17 12.75 13.03 2.62
N ILE A 18 12.05 12.72 1.52
CA ILE A 18 11.72 11.33 1.14
C ILE A 18 13.00 10.53 0.90
N GLU A 19 14.01 11.11 0.24
CA GLU A 19 15.35 10.50 0.10
C GLU A 19 16.03 10.26 1.46
N ARG A 20 15.94 11.21 2.40
CA ARG A 20 16.49 11.03 3.76
C ARG A 20 15.77 9.96 4.58
N ILE A 21 14.46 9.85 4.43
CA ILE A 21 13.66 8.80 5.08
C ILE A 21 13.94 7.44 4.43
N SER A 22 14.02 7.37 3.11
CA SER A 22 14.45 6.16 2.40
C SER A 22 15.84 5.73 2.86
N TRP A 23 16.78 6.68 3.00
CA TRP A 23 18.12 6.41 3.53
C TRP A 23 18.14 5.95 4.99
N LEU A 24 17.25 6.48 5.85
CA LEU A 24 17.11 6.03 7.24
C LEU A 24 16.44 4.64 7.36
N LEU A 25 15.57 4.30 6.41
CA LEU A 25 14.96 2.96 6.27
C LEU A 25 15.96 1.94 5.71
N ASP A 26 16.82 2.34 4.78
CA ASP A 26 17.70 1.43 4.03
C ASP A 26 19.09 1.20 4.67
N ASN A 27 19.60 2.06 5.58
CA ASN A 27 21.04 2.07 5.91
C ASN A 27 21.42 2.11 7.41
N LYS A 28 20.59 1.58 8.32
CA LYS A 28 20.81 1.78 9.77
C LYS A 28 21.86 0.85 10.44
N PHE A 29 22.33 -0.23 9.81
CA PHE A 29 23.27 -1.14 10.47
C PHE A 29 24.47 -1.53 9.58
N GLN A 30 25.67 -1.12 10.00
CA GLN A 30 26.96 -1.57 9.47
C GLN A 30 27.50 -2.70 10.36
N LEU A 31 27.93 -3.79 9.73
CA LEU A 31 28.59 -4.90 10.42
C LEU A 31 30.05 -4.50 10.72
N PRO A 32 30.49 -4.52 12.00
CA PRO A 32 31.86 -4.16 12.34
C PRO A 32 32.83 -5.20 11.75
N GLY A 33 33.74 -4.75 10.88
CA GLY A 33 34.76 -5.58 10.24
C GLY A 33 34.62 -5.79 8.72
N THR A 34 33.56 -5.29 8.07
CA THR A 34 33.44 -5.27 6.60
C THR A 34 32.84 -3.94 6.11
N SER A 35 33.12 -3.54 4.86
CA SER A 35 32.56 -2.31 4.24
C SER A 35 31.10 -2.47 3.78
N PHE A 36 30.39 -3.48 4.29
CA PHE A 36 29.04 -3.84 3.87
C PHE A 36 28.00 -3.19 4.79
N ARG A 37 27.05 -2.46 4.19
CA ARG A 37 25.93 -1.81 4.89
C ARG A 37 24.66 -2.65 4.67
N PHE A 38 23.92 -2.97 5.73
CA PHE A 38 22.71 -3.79 5.64
C PHE A 38 21.49 -3.06 6.24
N GLY A 39 20.41 -3.00 5.47
CA GLY A 39 19.05 -2.72 5.95
C GLY A 39 18.39 -3.98 6.53
N LEU A 40 17.05 -4.00 6.67
CA LEU A 40 16.29 -5.17 7.17
C LEU A 40 16.40 -6.44 6.29
N ASP A 41 17.00 -6.34 5.10
CA ASP A 41 17.10 -7.38 4.07
C ASP A 41 17.69 -8.74 4.49
N PRO A 42 18.71 -8.84 5.36
CA PRO A 42 19.25 -10.15 5.75
C PRO A 42 18.37 -10.90 6.77
N LEU A 43 17.62 -10.18 7.62
CA LEU A 43 16.69 -10.78 8.60
C LEU A 43 15.40 -11.27 7.91
N LEU A 44 15.00 -10.61 6.84
CA LEU A 44 13.79 -10.92 6.07
C LEU A 44 13.88 -12.25 5.31
N ASN A 45 15.08 -12.66 4.89
CA ASN A 45 15.30 -13.93 4.19
C ASN A 45 15.33 -15.16 5.11
N LEU A 46 15.36 -14.99 6.43
CA LEU A 46 15.33 -16.09 7.40
C LEU A 46 13.91 -16.43 7.89
N ILE A 47 12.93 -15.54 7.69
CA ILE A 47 11.60 -15.68 8.28
C ILE A 47 10.54 -15.69 7.16
N PRO A 48 9.83 -16.80 6.93
CA PRO A 48 8.71 -16.82 5.99
C PRO A 48 7.69 -15.73 6.37
N PHE A 49 7.14 -15.03 5.39
CA PHE A 49 6.22 -13.88 5.53
C PHE A 49 6.83 -12.55 5.97
N ALA A 50 8.10 -12.47 6.38
CA ALA A 50 8.68 -11.21 6.85
C ALA A 50 8.74 -10.13 5.74
N GLY A 51 8.99 -10.53 4.49
CA GLY A 51 8.91 -9.63 3.34
C GLY A 51 7.52 -8.96 3.16
N LYS A 52 6.43 -9.63 3.55
CA LYS A 52 5.07 -9.03 3.56
C LYS A 52 4.97 -7.93 4.60
N ALA A 53 5.49 -8.20 5.81
CA ALA A 53 5.41 -7.26 6.92
C ALA A 53 6.17 -5.97 6.62
N VAL A 54 7.40 -6.08 6.10
CA VAL A 54 8.21 -4.90 5.78
C VAL A 54 7.60 -4.10 4.64
N SER A 55 7.19 -4.75 3.55
CA SER A 55 6.56 -4.03 2.43
C SER A 55 5.27 -3.32 2.84
N PHE A 56 4.43 -3.98 3.65
CA PHE A 56 3.21 -3.39 4.19
C PHE A 56 3.48 -2.19 5.10
N VAL A 57 4.46 -2.30 6.00
CA VAL A 57 4.88 -1.20 6.88
C VAL A 57 5.37 -0.01 6.05
N THR A 58 6.19 -0.25 5.03
CA THR A 58 6.69 0.82 4.14
C THR A 58 5.55 1.52 3.40
N SER A 59 4.58 0.78 2.85
CA SER A 59 3.40 1.36 2.20
C SER A 59 2.56 2.21 3.17
N LEU A 60 2.40 1.74 4.41
CA LEU A 60 1.63 2.44 5.44
C LEU A 60 2.32 3.73 5.89
N VAL A 61 3.63 3.68 6.10
CA VAL A 61 4.45 4.86 6.41
C VAL A 61 4.37 5.89 5.28
N MET A 62 4.44 5.45 4.02
CA MET A 62 4.28 6.34 2.86
C MET A 62 2.94 7.09 2.90
N ILE A 63 1.83 6.38 3.15
CA ILE A 63 0.49 6.98 3.26
C ILE A 63 0.42 7.96 4.44
N LEU A 64 0.95 7.59 5.61
CA LEU A 64 0.94 8.46 6.80
C LEU A 64 1.68 9.77 6.55
N ILE A 65 2.84 9.70 5.89
CA ILE A 65 3.61 10.88 5.51
C ILE A 65 2.77 11.72 4.53
N MET A 66 2.27 11.13 3.45
CA MET A 66 1.46 11.85 2.46
C MET A 66 0.21 12.51 3.05
N TRP A 67 -0.45 11.85 3.99
CA TRP A 67 -1.60 12.40 4.70
C TRP A 67 -1.22 13.64 5.51
N ARG A 68 -0.08 13.59 6.20
CA ARG A 68 0.46 14.74 6.95
C ARG A 68 0.86 15.90 6.03
N HIS A 69 1.27 15.61 4.80
CA HIS A 69 1.60 16.60 3.76
C HIS A 69 0.37 17.12 2.98
N GLY A 70 -0.84 16.80 3.44
CA GLY A 70 -2.06 17.40 2.89
C GLY A 70 -2.49 16.85 1.53
N VAL A 71 -2.04 15.64 1.16
CA VAL A 71 -2.60 14.93 0.01
C VAL A 71 -4.11 14.74 0.19
N SER A 72 -4.88 14.89 -0.88
CA SER A 72 -6.33 14.79 -0.83
C SER A 72 -6.78 13.42 -0.29
N ARG A 73 -7.93 13.42 0.42
CA ARG A 73 -8.54 12.17 0.91
C ARG A 73 -8.81 11.19 -0.22
N LYS A 74 -9.20 11.69 -1.40
CA LYS A 74 -9.41 10.87 -2.61
C LYS A 74 -8.14 10.14 -3.03
N ALA A 75 -7.00 10.82 -3.10
CA ALA A 75 -5.74 10.19 -3.49
C ALA A 75 -5.28 9.15 -2.45
N ILE A 76 -5.41 9.47 -1.15
CA ILE A 76 -5.13 8.52 -0.07
C ILE A 76 -5.98 7.25 -0.18
N LEU A 77 -7.29 7.39 -0.46
CA LEU A 77 -8.19 6.25 -0.64
C LEU A 77 -7.78 5.36 -1.81
N LEU A 78 -7.37 5.95 -2.94
CA LEU A 78 -6.90 5.19 -4.10
C LEU A 78 -5.59 4.45 -3.78
N MET A 79 -4.69 5.08 -3.02
CA MET A 79 -3.47 4.42 -2.56
C MET A 79 -3.75 3.22 -1.65
N LEU A 80 -4.74 3.34 -0.76
CA LEU A 80 -5.19 2.23 0.10
C LEU A 80 -5.80 1.09 -0.72
N ILE A 81 -6.58 1.40 -1.75
CA ILE A 81 -7.17 0.39 -2.64
C ILE A 81 -6.09 -0.41 -3.36
N ASN A 82 -5.04 0.24 -3.87
CA ASN A 82 -3.93 -0.47 -4.52
C ASN A 82 -3.24 -1.46 -3.57
N ILE A 83 -3.03 -1.07 -2.31
CA ILE A 83 -2.46 -1.96 -1.28
C ILE A 83 -3.40 -3.12 -0.97
N LEU A 84 -4.70 -2.86 -0.83
CA LEU A 84 -5.70 -3.91 -0.57
C LEU A 84 -5.77 -4.94 -1.70
N ILE A 85 -5.77 -4.49 -2.96
CA ILE A 85 -5.78 -5.37 -4.13
C ILE A 85 -4.53 -6.27 -4.14
N ASP A 86 -3.37 -5.69 -3.89
CA ASP A 86 -2.12 -6.44 -3.91
C ASP A 86 -2.00 -7.37 -2.68
N ALA A 87 -2.56 -7.00 -1.53
CA ALA A 87 -2.66 -7.87 -0.36
C ALA A 87 -3.58 -9.08 -0.59
N ILE A 88 -4.73 -8.89 -1.25
CA ILE A 88 -5.64 -9.97 -1.64
C ILE A 88 -4.96 -10.88 -2.67
N THR A 89 -4.33 -10.29 -3.68
CA THR A 89 -3.63 -11.04 -4.74
C THR A 89 -2.44 -11.83 -4.18
N GLY A 90 -1.66 -11.22 -3.29
CA GLY A 90 -0.52 -11.85 -2.59
C GLY A 90 -0.92 -12.77 -1.42
N ALA A 91 -2.22 -12.92 -1.13
CA ALA A 91 -2.74 -13.95 -0.24
C ALA A 91 -3.04 -15.27 -0.96
N ILE A 92 -3.05 -15.27 -2.30
CA ILE A 92 -3.29 -16.47 -3.11
C ILE A 92 -1.97 -17.22 -3.30
N PRO A 93 -1.78 -18.41 -2.69
CA PRO A 93 -0.50 -19.14 -2.71
C PRO A 93 -0.10 -19.68 -4.08
N LEU A 94 -1.00 -19.66 -5.07
CA LEU A 94 -0.75 -20.12 -6.44
C LEU A 94 -0.02 -19.09 -7.33
N PHE A 95 0.07 -17.82 -6.91
CA PHE A 95 0.79 -16.77 -7.64
C PHE A 95 2.14 -16.50 -6.94
N GLY A 96 3.13 -17.33 -7.26
CA GLY A 96 4.28 -17.69 -6.43
C GLY A 96 5.32 -16.65 -5.95
N ASN A 97 5.22 -15.35 -6.20
CA ASN A 97 6.23 -14.38 -5.72
C ASN A 97 5.60 -13.23 -4.95
N ILE A 98 5.39 -13.44 -3.65
CA ILE A 98 4.77 -12.46 -2.76
C ILE A 98 5.49 -11.09 -2.80
N PHE A 99 6.81 -11.05 -2.94
CA PHE A 99 7.58 -9.80 -3.01
C PHE A 99 7.28 -8.98 -4.28
N ASP A 100 7.21 -9.63 -5.44
CA ASP A 100 6.96 -8.96 -6.73
C ASP A 100 5.57 -8.32 -6.81
N PHE A 101 4.58 -8.92 -6.13
CA PHE A 101 3.21 -8.39 -6.11
C PHE A 101 3.10 -7.10 -5.30
N PHE A 102 3.73 -7.00 -4.13
CA PHE A 102 3.63 -5.78 -3.31
C PHE A 102 4.45 -4.62 -3.87
N HIS A 103 5.56 -4.89 -4.56
CA HIS A 103 6.34 -3.85 -5.22
C HIS A 103 5.50 -3.09 -6.27
N LYS A 104 4.53 -3.77 -6.91
CA LYS A 104 3.61 -3.16 -7.87
C LYS A 104 2.65 -2.14 -7.21
N ALA A 105 2.17 -2.37 -5.98
CA ALA A 105 1.30 -1.42 -5.27
C ALA A 105 2.03 -0.11 -5.00
N ASN A 106 3.25 -0.20 -4.50
CA ASN A 106 4.06 0.98 -4.19
C ASN A 106 4.36 1.79 -5.46
N GLN A 107 4.69 1.12 -6.57
CA GLN A 107 4.87 1.79 -7.87
C GLN A 107 3.59 2.50 -8.35
N LYS A 108 2.43 1.84 -8.30
CA LYS A 108 1.14 2.45 -8.66
C LYS A 108 0.84 3.67 -7.78
N ASN A 109 1.14 3.59 -6.49
CA ASN A 109 0.95 4.70 -5.55
C ASN A 109 1.87 5.88 -5.87
N MET A 110 3.11 5.64 -6.34
CA MET A 110 4.01 6.71 -6.78
C MET A 110 3.50 7.42 -8.02
N VAL A 111 2.95 6.67 -8.98
CA VAL A 111 2.30 7.25 -10.16
C VAL A 111 1.12 8.12 -9.74
N LEU A 112 0.29 7.63 -8.81
CA LEU A 112 -0.88 8.37 -8.34
C LEU A 112 -0.51 9.67 -7.62
N LEU A 113 0.57 9.65 -6.84
CA LEU A 113 1.11 10.88 -6.23
C LEU A 113 1.69 11.82 -7.28
N ARG A 114 2.38 11.30 -8.29
CA ARG A 114 2.86 12.13 -9.40
C ARG A 114 1.69 12.82 -10.12
N GLU A 115 0.65 12.08 -10.48
CA GLU A 115 -0.55 12.64 -11.10
C GLU A 115 -1.24 13.67 -10.19
N TYR A 116 -1.26 13.42 -8.87
CA TYR A 116 -1.79 14.37 -7.89
C TYR A 116 -1.02 15.70 -7.86
N TYR A 117 0.31 15.63 -7.81
CA TYR A 117 1.16 16.82 -7.66
C TYR A 117 1.45 17.56 -8.96
N PHE A 118 1.54 16.86 -10.09
CA PHE A 118 1.95 17.45 -11.38
C PHE A 118 0.80 17.66 -12.35
N GLU A 119 -0.27 16.88 -12.25
CA GLU A 119 -1.41 16.93 -13.18
C GLU A 119 -2.70 17.44 -12.51
N GLU A 120 -2.63 17.80 -11.22
CA GLU A 120 -3.77 18.22 -10.39
C GLU A 120 -4.94 17.22 -10.44
N ARG A 121 -4.64 15.94 -10.69
CA ARG A 121 -5.62 14.85 -10.71
C ARG A 121 -5.94 14.41 -9.28
N HIS A 122 -7.02 13.66 -9.12
CA HIS A 122 -7.37 13.03 -7.83
C HIS A 122 -7.61 14.00 -6.66
N GLN A 123 -7.91 15.27 -6.93
CA GLN A 123 -8.27 16.26 -5.91
C GLN A 123 -9.65 15.94 -5.28
N GLY A 124 -9.86 16.37 -4.03
CA GLY A 124 -11.16 16.31 -3.33
C GLY A 124 -11.35 15.20 -2.29
N LYS A 125 -12.60 15.03 -1.84
CA LYS A 125 -12.96 14.21 -0.66
C LYS A 125 -13.04 12.70 -0.93
N GLY A 126 -13.32 12.29 -2.17
CA GLY A 126 -13.37 10.86 -2.53
C GLY A 126 -14.62 10.10 -2.08
N ASN A 127 -15.71 10.79 -1.72
CA ASN A 127 -16.93 10.17 -1.17
C ASN A 127 -17.51 9.04 -2.05
N GLY A 128 -17.46 9.16 -3.38
CA GLY A 128 -17.92 8.10 -4.28
C GLY A 128 -17.06 6.82 -4.19
N ILE A 129 -15.76 6.97 -3.95
CA ILE A 129 -14.85 5.84 -3.75
C ILE A 129 -15.10 5.19 -2.38
N LEU A 130 -15.32 5.99 -1.33
CA LEU A 130 -15.73 5.48 -0.02
C LEU A 130 -17.03 4.69 -0.09
N LEU A 131 -18.03 5.23 -0.79
CA LEU A 131 -19.31 4.53 -0.98
C LEU A 131 -19.12 3.24 -1.76
N ALA A 132 -18.34 3.25 -2.85
CA ALA A 132 -18.03 2.05 -3.61
C ALA A 132 -17.30 0.99 -2.76
N MET A 133 -16.35 1.40 -1.90
CA MET A 133 -15.68 0.53 -0.94
C MET A 133 -16.66 -0.04 0.11
N ALA A 134 -17.58 0.77 0.62
CA ALA A 134 -18.57 0.31 1.58
C ALA A 134 -19.55 -0.69 0.94
N ILE A 135 -19.98 -0.43 -0.30
CA ILE A 135 -20.84 -1.34 -1.07
C ILE A 135 -20.10 -2.65 -1.37
N SER A 136 -18.85 -2.59 -1.83
CA SER A 136 -18.09 -3.81 -2.12
C SER A 136 -17.88 -4.66 -0.87
N LEU A 137 -17.61 -4.03 0.28
CA LEU A 137 -17.50 -4.73 1.57
C LEU A 137 -18.84 -5.37 1.97
N LEU A 138 -19.95 -4.65 1.85
CA LEU A 138 -21.28 -5.19 2.14
C LEU A 138 -21.63 -6.39 1.26
N LEU A 139 -21.32 -6.32 -0.03
CA LEU A 139 -21.52 -7.43 -0.97
C LEU A 139 -20.68 -8.65 -0.59
N LEU A 140 -19.43 -8.44 -0.18
CA LEU A 140 -18.55 -9.51 0.28
C LEU A 140 -19.08 -10.17 1.56
N CYS A 141 -19.55 -9.38 2.53
CA CYS A 141 -20.19 -9.89 3.74
C CYS A 141 -21.46 -10.69 3.42
N ALA A 142 -22.33 -10.16 2.55
CA ALA A 142 -23.54 -10.85 2.12
C ALA A 142 -23.22 -12.18 1.41
N ALA A 143 -22.20 -12.20 0.54
CA ALA A 143 -21.73 -13.41 -0.12
C ALA A 143 -21.22 -14.44 0.89
N MET A 144 -20.44 -14.02 1.90
CA MET A 144 -20.01 -14.90 2.99
C MET A 144 -21.18 -15.50 3.76
N ILE A 145 -22.17 -14.69 4.14
CA ILE A 145 -23.37 -15.16 4.86
C ILE A 145 -24.14 -16.16 3.99
N TYR A 146 -24.30 -15.86 2.71
CA TYR A 146 -24.97 -16.76 1.75
C TYR A 146 -24.22 -18.10 1.63
N LEU A 147 -22.89 -18.08 1.52
CA LEU A 147 -22.08 -19.30 1.48
C LEU A 147 -22.23 -20.12 2.77
N LEU A 148 -22.23 -19.48 3.94
CA LEU A 148 -22.45 -20.18 5.21
C LEU A 148 -23.84 -20.81 5.29
N TRP A 149 -24.87 -20.09 4.84
CA TRP A 149 -26.22 -20.62 4.75
C TRP A 149 -26.33 -21.80 3.79
N MET A 150 -25.67 -21.70 2.61
CA MET A 150 -25.60 -22.77 1.61
C MET A 150 -24.90 -24.02 2.14
N ILE A 151 -23.79 -23.85 2.87
CA ILE A 151 -23.07 -24.99 3.48
C ILE A 151 -23.93 -25.63 4.57
N SER A 152 -24.58 -24.82 5.40
CA SER A 152 -25.48 -25.31 6.45
C SER A 152 -26.62 -26.14 5.86
N SER A 153 -27.32 -25.63 4.83
CA SER A 153 -28.42 -26.36 4.20
C SER A 153 -27.97 -27.67 3.56
N TRP A 154 -26.77 -27.68 2.96
CA TRP A 154 -26.18 -28.90 2.40
C TRP A 154 -25.88 -29.94 3.48
N ILE A 155 -25.33 -29.53 4.62
CA ILE A 155 -25.04 -30.41 5.77
C ILE A 155 -26.34 -31.00 6.35
N TRP A 156 -27.37 -30.18 6.52
CA TRP A 156 -28.68 -30.66 7.00
C TRP A 156 -29.26 -31.74 6.08
N GLY A 157 -29.19 -31.55 4.76
CA GLY A 157 -29.66 -32.55 3.79
C GLY A 157 -28.83 -33.83 3.73
N PHE A 158 -27.62 -33.86 4.31
CA PHE A 158 -26.84 -35.09 4.49
C PHE A 158 -27.17 -35.83 5.80
N ILE A 159 -27.71 -35.12 6.79
CA ILE A 159 -27.97 -35.66 8.14
C ILE A 159 -29.40 -36.20 8.28
N THR A 160 -30.38 -35.62 7.57
CA THR A 160 -31.78 -36.10 7.49
C THR A 160 -32.05 -36.82 6.19
#